data_AF-A0A9P7U4W0-F1
#
_entry.id   AF-A0A9P7U4W0-F1
#
_cell.length_a   1.000
_cell.length_b   1.000
_cell.length_c   1.000
_cell.angle_alpha   90.00
_cell.angle_beta   90.00
_cell.angle_gamma   90.00
#
_symmetry.space_group_name_H-M   'P 1'
#
loop_
_entity.id
_entity.type
_entity.pdbx_description
1 polymer ?
#
loop_
_entity_poly.entity_id
_entity_poly.type
_entity_poly.pdbx_seq_one_letter_code
_entity_poly.pdbx_strand_id
1 'polypeptide(L)'
;MSNMPKIAYPLDKIRPLNSPAGWVSWHEDITAALRMAGFGKLLKGKRSADFTPGDLGDAEAQKAKDEWQDKQDAACGMIIHVCGAAARQLLKGTNDKPIEEKVTTYFHELEKRYRPTGSAVLQQLRRRYSKIRLDTCKDVADYADQLQKARADMIALDKDAVMADMFFIDDFLVAVGQHYLLGGSVFRARGSR
;
A
#
# COMPACT_ATOMS: atom_id res chain seq x y z
N MET A 1 24.48 -24.36 -0.37
CA MET A 1 24.01 -23.54 -1.51
C MET A 1 22.50 -23.65 -1.58
N SER A 2 21.77 -22.82 -0.83
CA SER A 2 20.29 -22.86 -0.83
C SER A 2 19.75 -21.97 -1.93
N ASN A 3 18.94 -22.60 -2.79
CA ASN A 3 18.28 -22.04 -3.96
C ASN A 3 17.22 -21.02 -3.50
N MET A 4 17.55 -19.72 -3.56
CA MET A 4 16.56 -18.64 -3.37
C MET A 4 15.60 -18.63 -4.59
N PRO A 5 14.27 -18.58 -4.39
CA PRO A 5 13.33 -18.48 -5.50
C PRO A 5 13.49 -17.12 -6.20
N LYS A 6 13.93 -17.18 -7.47
CA LYS A 6 14.08 -16.03 -8.39
C LYS A 6 12.73 -15.54 -8.91
N ILE A 7 11.84 -15.10 -8.03
CA ILE A 7 10.77 -14.17 -8.44
C ILE A 7 11.25 -12.79 -8.01
N ALA A 8 12.16 -12.23 -8.80
CA ALA A 8 12.64 -10.87 -8.60
C ALA A 8 11.49 -9.91 -8.90
N TYR A 9 10.76 -9.49 -7.88
CA TYR A 9 9.88 -8.34 -8.03
C TYR A 9 10.75 -7.13 -8.41
N PRO A 10 10.43 -6.41 -9.49
CA PRO A 10 11.26 -5.30 -9.96
C PRO A 10 11.09 -4.12 -9.00
N LEU A 11 11.94 -4.07 -7.96
CA LEU A 11 11.96 -3.00 -6.97
C LEU A 11 12.12 -1.62 -7.61
N ASP A 12 12.75 -1.55 -8.79
CA ASP A 12 12.93 -0.31 -9.55
C ASP A 12 11.61 0.29 -10.06
N LYS A 13 10.52 -0.49 -10.07
CA LYS A 13 9.18 0.02 -10.39
C LYS A 13 8.47 0.63 -9.19
N ILE A 14 8.94 0.37 -7.97
CA ILE A 14 8.37 0.95 -6.76
C ILE A 14 8.87 2.39 -6.65
N ARG A 15 7.94 3.35 -6.62
CA ARG A 15 8.28 4.77 -6.48
C ARG A 15 8.95 5.01 -5.12
N PRO A 16 10.10 5.70 -5.05
CA PRO A 16 10.77 5.92 -3.76
C PRO A 16 9.92 6.71 -2.75
N LEU A 17 9.96 6.28 -1.48
CA LEU A 17 9.27 6.98 -0.38
C LEU A 17 9.98 8.28 -0.01
N ASN A 18 9.50 9.38 -0.60
CA ASN A 18 10.02 10.74 -0.35
C ASN A 18 9.05 11.63 0.44
N SER A 19 7.77 11.28 0.51
CA SER A 19 6.75 12.07 1.20
C SER A 19 5.58 11.21 1.68
N PRO A 20 4.78 11.70 2.65
CA PRO A 20 3.60 11.01 3.15
C PRO A 20 2.54 10.71 2.08
N ALA A 21 2.46 11.53 1.02
CA ALA A 21 1.47 11.38 -0.03
C ALA A 21 1.61 10.07 -0.85
N GLY A 22 2.80 9.46 -0.84
CA GLY A 22 3.06 8.18 -1.50
C GLY A 22 3.01 6.97 -0.56
N TRP A 23 2.68 7.16 0.72
CA TRP A 23 2.78 6.12 1.74
C TRP A 23 1.93 4.89 1.43
N VAL A 24 0.65 5.07 1.10
CA VAL A 24 -0.30 3.96 0.90
C VAL A 24 0.17 3.04 -0.23
N SER A 25 0.39 3.62 -1.42
CA SER A 25 0.87 2.84 -2.58
C SER A 25 2.26 2.23 -2.33
N TRP A 26 3.17 2.99 -1.72
CA TRP A 26 4.51 2.48 -1.41
C TRP A 26 4.45 1.28 -0.44
N HIS A 27 3.64 1.39 0.61
CA HIS A 27 3.47 0.35 1.62
C HIS A 27 2.89 -0.94 1.02
N GLU A 28 1.90 -0.83 0.14
CA GLU A 28 1.33 -1.96 -0.59
C GLU A 28 2.37 -2.63 -1.51
N ASP A 29 3.06 -1.83 -2.33
CA ASP A 29 4.05 -2.30 -3.30
C ASP A 29 5.22 -3.04 -2.62
N ILE A 30 5.80 -2.45 -1.57
CA ILE A 30 6.93 -3.06 -0.85
C ILE A 30 6.48 -4.29 -0.05
N THR A 31 5.27 -4.28 0.51
CA THR A 31 4.69 -5.45 1.18
C THR A 31 4.49 -6.61 0.21
N ALA A 32 3.98 -6.33 -0.99
CA ALA A 32 3.82 -7.33 -2.04
C ALA A 32 5.18 -7.87 -2.48
N ALA A 33 6.17 -7.00 -2.70
CA ALA A 33 7.53 -7.38 -3.08
C ALA A 33 8.17 -8.31 -2.04
N LEU A 34 8.06 -7.98 -0.75
CA LEU A 34 8.58 -8.82 0.35
C LEU A 34 7.87 -10.19 0.40
N ARG A 35 6.56 -10.24 0.18
CA ARG A 35 5.82 -11.52 0.13
C ARG A 35 6.28 -12.39 -1.03
N MET A 36 6.43 -11.82 -2.22
CA MET A 36 6.90 -12.54 -3.41
C MET A 36 8.35 -13.03 -3.27
N ALA A 37 9.20 -12.28 -2.58
CA ALA A 37 10.57 -12.68 -2.26
C ALA A 37 10.65 -13.74 -1.14
N GLY A 38 9.52 -14.18 -0.57
CA GLY A 38 9.47 -15.18 0.50
C GLY A 38 9.67 -14.60 1.91
N PHE A 39 9.74 -13.28 2.06
CA PHE A 39 9.93 -12.58 3.33
C PHE A 39 8.61 -12.20 4.03
N GLY A 40 7.47 -12.67 3.52
CA GLY A 40 6.15 -12.34 4.06
C GLY A 40 5.94 -12.69 5.55
N LYS A 41 6.67 -13.69 6.07
CA LYS A 41 6.66 -14.01 7.51
C LYS A 41 7.25 -12.86 8.34
N LEU A 42 8.34 -12.24 7.90
CA LEU A 42 9.02 -11.16 8.63
C LEU A 42 8.09 -9.97 8.97
N LEU A 43 7.07 -9.72 8.14
CA LEU A 43 6.07 -8.68 8.35
C LEU A 43 5.18 -8.90 9.58
N LYS A 44 5.08 -10.14 10.06
CA LYS A 44 4.31 -10.52 11.26
C LYS A 44 5.15 -10.41 12.55
N GLY A 45 6.43 -10.06 12.46
CA GLY A 45 7.35 -9.96 13.59
C GLY A 45 7.50 -11.26 14.37
N LYS A 46 7.78 -11.13 15.68
CA LYS A 46 7.95 -12.25 16.64
C LYS A 46 6.84 -13.31 16.59
N ARG A 47 5.61 -12.97 16.17
CA ARG A 47 4.48 -13.91 16.05
C ARG A 47 4.62 -14.93 14.90
N SER A 48 5.60 -14.76 14.02
CA SER A 48 5.88 -15.69 12.91
C SER A 48 7.26 -16.32 12.99
N ALA A 49 8.00 -16.07 14.07
CA ALA A 49 9.26 -16.73 14.28
C ALA A 49 8.94 -18.21 14.51
N ASP A 50 9.09 -19.01 13.45
CA ASP A 50 9.27 -20.46 13.56
C ASP A 50 10.53 -20.80 14.38
N PHE A 51 11.24 -19.79 14.89
CA PHE A 51 12.32 -19.90 15.87
C PHE A 51 11.74 -19.96 17.29
N THR A 52 11.38 -21.16 17.71
CA THR A 52 11.37 -21.54 19.13
C THR A 52 12.70 -22.24 19.42
N PRO A 53 13.62 -21.62 20.19
CA PRO A 53 14.94 -22.18 20.47
C PRO A 53 14.94 -23.48 21.30
N GLY A 54 13.76 -24.08 21.58
CA GLY A 54 13.59 -25.13 22.56
C GLY A 54 13.96 -26.55 22.11
N ASP A 55 13.99 -26.85 20.81
CA ASP A 55 13.97 -28.25 20.32
C ASP A 55 15.09 -28.62 19.31
N LEU A 56 16.06 -27.74 19.07
CA LEU A 56 17.17 -27.98 18.12
C LEU A 56 18.50 -28.12 18.85
N GLY A 57 19.38 -29.00 18.38
CA GLY A 57 20.77 -29.05 18.88
C GLY A 57 21.49 -27.73 18.64
N ASP A 58 22.45 -27.37 19.50
CA ASP A 58 23.11 -26.05 19.51
C ASP A 58 23.59 -25.56 18.13
N ALA A 59 24.11 -26.46 17.30
CA ALA A 59 24.58 -26.13 15.94
C ALA A 59 23.44 -25.86 14.94
N GLU A 60 22.32 -26.57 15.04
CA GLU A 60 21.14 -26.38 14.20
C GLU A 60 20.38 -25.11 14.59
N ALA A 61 20.29 -24.83 15.89
CA ALA A 61 19.73 -23.59 16.41
C ALA A 61 20.53 -22.37 15.96
N GLN A 62 21.87 -22.45 15.98
CA GLN A 62 22.74 -21.36 15.50
C GLN A 62 22.58 -21.14 13.99
N LYS A 63 22.57 -22.21 13.18
CA LYS A 63 22.35 -22.10 11.74
C LYS A 63 20.99 -21.49 11.40
N ALA A 64 19.93 -21.88 12.10
CA ALA A 64 18.59 -21.31 11.91
C ALA A 64 18.55 -19.82 12.26
N LYS A 65 19.32 -19.41 13.29
CA LYS A 65 19.49 -18.00 13.67
C LYS A 65 20.21 -17.20 12.58
N ASP A 66 21.30 -17.72 12.05
CA ASP A 66 22.06 -17.07 10.98
C ASP A 66 21.20 -16.93 9.71
N GLU A 67 20.49 -17.98 9.31
CA GLU A 67 19.55 -17.93 8.17
C GLU A 67 18.40 -16.94 8.39
N TRP A 68 17.96 -16.75 9.64
CA TRP A 68 16.95 -15.75 9.99
C TRP A 68 17.52 -14.33 9.88
N GLN A 69 18.75 -14.12 10.32
CA GLN A 69 19.45 -12.84 10.21
C GLN A 69 19.66 -12.45 8.75
N ASP A 70 20.12 -13.39 7.91
CA ASP A 70 20.29 -13.16 6.47
C ASP A 70 18.98 -12.75 5.79
N LYS A 71 17.84 -13.35 6.19
CA LYS A 71 16.51 -12.97 5.69
C LYS A 71 16.11 -11.56 6.13
N GLN A 72 16.40 -11.18 7.38
CA GLN A 72 16.14 -9.83 7.89
C GLN A 72 16.97 -8.79 7.13
N ASP A 73 18.26 -9.03 6.94
CA ASP A 73 19.14 -8.08 6.24
C ASP A 73 18.79 -7.97 4.75
N ALA A 74 18.45 -9.08 4.09
CA ALA A 74 17.96 -9.05 2.70
C ALA A 74 16.68 -8.21 2.57
N ALA A 75 15.69 -8.43 3.45
CA ALA A 75 14.44 -7.69 3.45
C ALA A 75 14.65 -6.20 3.80
N CYS A 76 15.51 -5.88 4.77
CA CYS A 76 15.91 -4.51 5.07
C CYS A 76 16.58 -3.83 3.88
N GLY A 77 17.42 -4.55 3.14
CA GLY A 77 18.03 -4.07 1.88
C GLY A 77 16.98 -3.69 0.84
N MET A 78 15.95 -4.51 0.65
CA MET A 78 14.84 -4.20 -0.26
C MET A 78 14.09 -2.92 0.16
N ILE A 79 13.79 -2.77 1.45
CA ILE A 79 13.12 -1.57 1.99
C ILE A 79 13.98 -0.32 1.76
N ILE A 80 15.27 -0.39 2.08
CA ILE A 80 16.21 0.73 1.91
C ILE A 80 16.32 1.13 0.43
N HIS A 81 16.34 0.17 -0.49
CA HIS A 81 16.40 0.42 -1.94
C HIS A 81 15.30 1.36 -2.40
N VAL A 82 14.07 1.13 -1.93
CA VAL A 82 12.89 1.89 -2.32
C VAL A 82 12.57 3.07 -1.38
N CYS A 83 13.47 3.39 -0.45
CA CYS A 83 13.36 4.57 0.41
C CYS A 83 14.09 5.76 -0.21
N GLY A 84 13.49 6.95 -0.09
CA GLY A 84 14.15 8.22 -0.39
C GLY A 84 15.25 8.57 0.62
N ALA A 85 16.05 9.60 0.33
CA ALA A 85 17.21 9.96 1.16
C ALA A 85 16.85 10.23 2.65
N ALA A 86 15.75 10.95 2.91
CA ALA A 86 15.28 11.22 4.27
C ALA A 86 14.81 9.96 5.00
N ALA A 87 14.09 9.07 4.30
CA ALA A 87 13.63 7.80 4.86
C ALA A 87 14.83 6.88 5.18
N ARG A 88 15.85 6.85 4.31
CA ARG A 88 17.09 6.11 4.58
C ARG A 88 17.83 6.65 5.80
N GLN A 89 17.89 7.97 5.99
CA GLN A 89 18.49 8.56 7.19
C GLN A 89 17.73 8.19 8.46
N LEU A 90 16.39 8.20 8.43
CA LEU A 90 15.56 7.76 9.55
C LEU A 90 15.88 6.30 9.94
N LEU A 91 15.98 5.41 8.96
CA LEU A 91 16.27 3.99 9.18
C LEU A 91 17.70 3.70 9.64
N LYS A 92 18.66 4.60 9.41
CA LYS A 92 20.01 4.44 9.99
C LYS A 92 20.00 4.57 11.52
N GLY A 93 19.08 5.36 12.07
CA GLY A 93 18.92 5.54 13.52
C GLY A 93 18.33 4.33 14.24
N THR A 94 17.92 3.28 13.52
CA THR A 94 17.34 2.06 14.10
C THR A 94 18.31 0.88 14.11
N ASN A 95 19.58 1.10 13.77
CA ASN A 95 20.60 0.05 13.71
C ASN A 95 20.92 -0.59 15.07
N ASP A 96 20.62 0.08 16.18
CA ASP A 96 20.83 -0.44 17.54
C ASP A 96 19.72 -1.40 18.01
N LYS A 97 18.69 -1.63 17.18
CA LYS A 97 17.57 -2.51 17.52
C LYS A 97 17.91 -3.98 17.21
N PRO A 98 17.33 -4.95 17.94
CA PRO A 98 17.55 -6.36 17.69
C PRO A 98 17.26 -6.73 16.23
N ILE A 99 18.22 -7.41 15.59
CA ILE A 99 18.15 -7.78 14.17
C ILE A 99 16.92 -8.64 13.85
N GLU A 100 16.46 -9.42 14.83
CA GLU A 100 15.30 -10.31 14.76
C GLU A 100 13.97 -9.56 14.53
N GLU A 101 13.94 -8.25 14.79
CA GLU A 101 12.76 -7.38 14.66
C GLU A 101 13.02 -6.18 13.72
N LYS A 102 14.10 -6.22 12.94
CA LYS A 102 14.58 -5.07 12.17
C LYS A 102 13.60 -4.67 11.07
N VAL A 103 13.04 -5.63 10.34
CA VAL A 103 12.00 -5.37 9.32
C VAL A 103 10.76 -4.72 9.95
N THR A 104 10.24 -5.26 11.05
CA THR A 104 9.08 -4.67 11.74
C THR A 104 9.37 -3.29 12.30
N THR A 105 10.58 -3.08 12.81
CA THR A 105 11.05 -1.77 13.28
C THR A 105 11.09 -0.75 12.14
N TYR A 106 11.58 -1.15 10.95
CA TYR A 106 11.64 -0.29 9.78
C TYR A 106 10.24 0.16 9.36
N PHE A 107 9.30 -0.79 9.25
CA PHE A 107 7.91 -0.46 8.95
C PHE A 107 7.31 0.48 10.01
N HIS A 108 7.56 0.22 11.29
CA HIS A 108 7.04 1.07 12.37
C HIS A 108 7.54 2.52 12.31
N GLU A 109 8.85 2.74 12.14
CA GLU A 109 9.41 4.09 12.07
C GLU A 109 8.97 4.83 10.80
N LEU A 110 8.92 4.13 9.66
CA LEU A 110 8.41 4.72 8.42
C LEU A 110 6.93 5.05 8.56
N GLU A 111 6.13 4.18 9.19
CA GLU A 111 4.72 4.43 9.45
C GLU A 111 4.55 5.68 10.31
N LYS A 112 5.28 5.80 11.43
CA LYS A 112 5.22 6.97 12.30
C LYS A 112 5.52 8.30 11.59
N ARG A 113 6.41 8.28 10.60
CA ARG A 113 6.86 9.50 9.90
C ARG A 113 6.08 9.80 8.62
N TYR A 114 5.73 8.77 7.86
CA TYR A 114 5.18 8.89 6.52
C TYR A 114 3.73 8.44 6.43
N ARG A 115 3.21 7.64 7.36
CA ARG A 115 1.78 7.38 7.39
C ARG A 115 1.10 8.72 7.64
N PRO A 116 0.25 9.18 6.71
CA PRO A 116 -0.48 10.39 6.96
C PRO A 116 -1.37 10.15 8.18
N THR A 117 -1.31 11.04 9.17
CA THR A 117 -2.12 10.96 10.38
C THR A 117 -3.04 12.16 10.47
N GLY A 118 -4.26 11.92 10.96
CA GLY A 118 -5.23 12.97 11.26
C GLY A 118 -6.17 13.38 10.13
N SER A 119 -7.17 14.16 10.54
CA SER A 119 -8.30 14.60 9.70
C SER A 119 -7.87 15.42 8.49
N ALA A 120 -6.72 16.10 8.52
CA ALA A 120 -6.26 16.94 7.42
C ALA A 120 -5.97 16.12 6.13
N VAL A 121 -5.39 14.93 6.28
CA VAL A 121 -5.08 14.07 5.12
C VAL A 121 -6.33 13.34 4.65
N LEU A 122 -7.19 12.92 5.58
CA LEU A 122 -8.52 12.43 5.24
C LEU A 122 -9.35 13.49 4.50
N GLN A 123 -9.28 14.75 4.93
CA GLN A 123 -9.91 15.87 4.24
C GLN A 123 -9.30 16.11 2.86
N GLN A 124 -7.99 15.95 2.69
CA GLN A 124 -7.34 16.06 1.39
C GLN A 124 -7.78 14.93 0.45
N LEU A 125 -7.90 13.69 0.94
CA LEU A 125 -8.42 12.56 0.19
C LEU A 125 -9.90 12.77 -0.17
N ARG A 126 -10.72 13.23 0.77
CA ARG A 126 -12.12 13.62 0.51
C ARG A 126 -12.23 14.72 -0.53
N ARG A 127 -11.35 15.73 -0.50
CA ARG A 127 -11.27 16.79 -1.51
C ARG A 127 -10.80 16.30 -2.88
N ARG A 128 -9.97 15.26 -2.93
CA ARG A 128 -9.60 14.61 -4.19
C ARG A 128 -10.77 13.82 -4.74
N TYR A 129 -11.40 13.00 -3.90
CA TYR A 129 -12.61 12.25 -4.23
C TYR A 129 -13.70 13.16 -4.80
N SER A 130 -14.00 14.29 -4.14
CA SER A 130 -15.02 15.25 -4.61
C SER A 130 -14.66 15.97 -5.91
N LYS A 131 -13.42 15.85 -6.40
CA LYS A 131 -12.95 16.45 -7.65
C LYS A 131 -12.89 15.45 -8.80
N ILE A 132 -13.03 14.15 -8.53
CA ILE A 132 -13.10 13.15 -9.59
C ILE A 132 -14.43 13.39 -10.29
N ARG A 133 -14.38 13.73 -11.58
CA ARG A 133 -15.57 13.97 -12.39
C ARG A 133 -15.48 13.11 -13.64
N LEU A 134 -16.61 12.55 -14.06
CA LEU A 134 -16.67 11.67 -15.21
C LEU A 134 -16.14 12.35 -16.50
N ASP A 135 -16.33 13.66 -16.65
CA ASP A 135 -15.85 14.44 -17.80
C ASP A 135 -14.32 14.61 -17.86
N THR A 136 -13.63 14.36 -16.74
CA THR A 136 -12.16 14.37 -16.66
C THR A 136 -11.54 12.97 -16.82
N CYS A 137 -12.36 11.93 -16.87
CA CYS A 137 -11.95 10.54 -17.02
C CYS A 137 -12.06 10.09 -18.48
N LYS A 138 -11.30 9.06 -18.84
CA LYS A 138 -11.29 8.52 -20.21
C LYS A 138 -12.62 7.88 -20.60
N ASP A 139 -13.20 7.14 -19.67
CA ASP A 139 -14.48 6.45 -19.81
C ASP A 139 -15.08 6.15 -18.42
N VAL A 140 -16.25 5.52 -18.39
CA VAL A 140 -16.97 5.17 -17.16
C VAL A 140 -16.17 4.17 -16.30
N ALA A 141 -15.38 3.30 -16.91
CA ALA A 141 -14.59 2.31 -16.18
C ALA A 141 -13.39 2.99 -15.48
N ASP A 142 -12.68 3.88 -16.18
CA ASP A 142 -11.62 4.71 -15.60
C ASP A 142 -12.15 5.59 -14.44
N TYR A 143 -13.35 6.14 -14.58
CA TYR A 143 -14.02 6.86 -13.50
C TYR A 143 -14.30 5.98 -12.28
N ALA A 144 -14.83 4.77 -12.49
CA ALA A 144 -15.06 3.80 -11.42
C ALA A 144 -13.76 3.39 -10.71
N ASP A 145 -12.70 3.10 -11.48
CA ASP A 145 -11.38 2.72 -10.95
C ASP A 145 -10.77 3.84 -10.10
N GLN A 146 -10.85 5.09 -10.56
CA GLN A 146 -10.35 6.25 -9.82
C GLN A 146 -11.13 6.49 -8.53
N LEU A 147 -12.46 6.37 -8.57
CA LEU A 147 -13.33 6.46 -7.39
C LEU A 147 -13.02 5.36 -6.38
N GLN A 148 -12.90 4.11 -6.84
CA GLN A 148 -12.60 2.96 -5.99
C GLN A 148 -11.22 3.09 -5.35
N LYS A 149 -10.22 3.56 -6.09
CA LYS A 149 -8.88 3.83 -5.57
C LYS A 149 -8.89 4.91 -4.50
N ALA A 150 -9.58 6.03 -4.74
CA ALA A 150 -9.70 7.09 -3.75
C ALA A 150 -10.42 6.60 -2.47
N ARG A 151 -11.39 5.71 -2.61
CA ARG A 151 -12.07 5.06 -1.47
C ARG A 151 -11.14 4.12 -0.70
N ALA A 152 -10.37 3.30 -1.39
CA ALA A 152 -9.39 2.40 -0.77
C ALA A 152 -8.34 3.21 0.02
N ASP A 153 -7.85 4.32 -0.54
CA ASP A 153 -6.91 5.22 0.13
C ASP A 153 -7.52 5.81 1.42
N MET A 154 -8.81 6.16 1.42
CA MET A 154 -9.51 6.67 2.61
C MET A 154 -9.67 5.59 3.70
N ILE A 155 -10.06 4.37 3.33
CA ILE A 155 -10.22 3.23 4.26
C ILE A 155 -8.86 2.80 4.84
N ALA A 156 -7.80 2.81 4.03
CA ALA A 156 -6.45 2.50 4.47
C ALA A 156 -5.94 3.51 5.52
N LEU A 157 -6.38 4.77 5.41
CA LEU A 157 -6.01 5.84 6.33
C LEU A 157 -6.77 5.73 7.66
N ASP A 158 -8.09 5.53 7.59
CA ASP A 158 -8.97 5.44 8.75
C ASP A 158 -10.04 4.37 8.50
N LYS A 159 -9.97 3.28 9.27
CA LYS A 159 -10.90 2.16 9.16
C LYS A 159 -12.33 2.54 9.56
N ASP A 160 -12.50 3.59 10.36
CA ASP A 160 -13.80 4.10 10.79
C ASP A 160 -14.32 5.18 9.82
N ALA A 161 -13.47 5.67 8.91
CA ALA A 161 -13.87 6.57 7.82
C ALA A 161 -14.59 5.83 6.67
N VAL A 162 -15.40 4.82 7.00
CA VAL A 162 -16.22 4.11 6.02
C VAL A 162 -17.27 5.06 5.49
N MET A 163 -17.03 5.61 4.30
CA MET A 163 -18.13 6.10 3.48
C MET A 163 -19.01 4.89 3.14
N ALA A 164 -20.25 4.92 3.61
CA ALA A 164 -21.20 3.83 3.37
C ALA A 164 -21.30 3.60 1.86
N ASP A 165 -21.32 2.33 1.44
CA ASP A 165 -21.35 1.94 0.02
C ASP A 165 -22.48 2.65 -0.75
N MET A 166 -23.59 2.93 -0.07
CA MET A 166 -24.74 3.64 -0.64
C MET A 166 -24.39 5.04 -1.17
N PHE A 167 -23.56 5.82 -0.46
CA PHE A 167 -23.16 7.16 -0.93
C PHE A 167 -22.24 7.09 -2.15
N PHE A 168 -21.37 6.08 -2.18
CA PHE A 168 -20.49 5.85 -3.32
C PHE A 168 -21.28 5.46 -4.58
N ILE A 169 -22.26 4.56 -4.43
CA ILE A 169 -23.14 4.13 -5.52
C ILE A 169 -23.98 5.31 -6.01
N ASP A 170 -24.51 6.13 -5.10
CA ASP A 170 -25.31 7.31 -5.45
C ASP A 170 -24.49 8.34 -6.24
N ASP A 171 -23.29 8.71 -5.77
CA ASP A 171 -22.38 9.62 -6.48
C ASP A 171 -22.03 9.10 -7.90
N PHE A 172 -21.78 7.79 -8.02
CA PHE A 172 -21.50 7.16 -9.31
C PHE A 172 -22.71 7.23 -10.25
N LEU A 173 -23.90 6.85 -9.76
CA LEU A 173 -25.13 6.85 -10.55
C LEU A 173 -25.54 8.26 -10.96
N VAL A 174 -25.37 9.27 -10.10
CA VAL A 174 -25.63 10.67 -10.44
C VAL A 174 -24.69 11.15 -11.55
N ALA A 175 -23.40 10.89 -11.43
CA ALA A 175 -22.40 11.32 -12.42
C ALA A 175 -22.62 10.65 -13.79
N VAL A 176 -22.89 9.34 -13.80
CA VAL A 176 -23.20 8.60 -15.03
C VAL A 176 -24.55 9.04 -15.60
N GLY A 177 -25.57 9.17 -14.76
CA GLY A 177 -26.92 9.58 -15.16
C GLY A 177 -26.95 10.94 -15.85
N GLN A 178 -26.21 11.94 -15.35
CA GLN A 178 -26.10 13.25 -16.00
C GLN A 178 -25.50 13.15 -17.42
N HIS A 179 -24.54 12.26 -17.64
CA HIS A 179 -23.89 12.09 -18.93
C HIS A 179 -24.77 11.33 -19.95
N TYR A 180 -25.58 10.37 -19.48
CA TYR A 180 -26.54 9.65 -20.32
C TYR A 180 -27.83 10.43 -20.58
N LEU A 181 -28.27 11.29 -19.65
CA LEU A 181 -29.43 12.17 -19.85
C LEU A 181 -29.15 13.28 -20.89
N LEU A 182 -27.90 13.73 -21.02
CA LEU A 182 -27.49 14.66 -22.08
C LEU A 182 -27.42 14.00 -23.48
N GLY A 183 -27.35 12.67 -23.56
CA GLY A 183 -27.47 11.91 -24.81
C GLY A 183 -28.90 11.64 -25.27
N GLY A 184 -29.90 11.95 -24.45
CA GLY A 184 -31.32 11.60 -24.66
C GLY A 184 -32.20 12.72 -25.22
N SER A 185 -31.67 13.90 -25.53
CA SER A 185 -32.48 15.02 -26.06
C SER A 185 -32.45 15.13 -27.59
N VAL A 186 -32.72 14.04 -28.32
CA VAL A 186 -33.30 14.11 -29.67
C VAL A 186 -34.27 12.94 -29.89
N PHE A 187 -35.33 12.85 -29.11
CA PHE A 187 -36.57 12.25 -29.64
C PHE A 187 -37.41 13.41 -30.20
N ARG A 188 -37.07 13.83 -31.42
CA ARG A 188 -37.97 14.67 -32.23
C ARG A 188 -39.25 13.85 -32.42
N ALA A 189 -40.26 14.14 -31.62
CA ALA A 189 -41.64 13.86 -31.98
C ALA A 189 -41.93 14.66 -33.25
N ARG A 190 -41.60 14.06 -34.40
CA ARG A 190 -42.11 14.49 -35.69
C ARG A 190 -43.61 14.24 -35.63
N GLY A 191 -44.37 15.33 -35.51
CA GLY A 191 -45.80 15.29 -35.75
C GLY A 191 -46.06 14.74 -37.14
N SER A 192 -47.01 13.81 -37.21
CA SER A 192 -47.79 13.59 -38.42
C SER A 192 -49.23 13.96 -38.09
N ARG A 193 -49.75 14.85 -38.93
CA ARG A 193 -51.15 15.26 -39.01
C ARG A 193 -52.05 14.08 -39.29
#